data_AF-A0A261A1E0-F1
#
_entry.id   AF-A0A261A1E0-F1
#
_cell.length_a   1.000
_cell.length_b   1.000
_cell.length_c   1.000
_cell.angle_alpha   90.00
_cell.angle_beta   90.00
_cell.angle_gamma   90.00
#
_symmetry.space_group_name_H-M   'P 1'
#
loop_
_entity.id
_entity.type
_entity.pdbx_description
1 polymer ?
#
loop_
_entity_poly.entity_id
_entity_poly.type
_entity_poly.pdbx_seq_one_letter_code
_entity_poly.pdbx_strand_id
1 'polypeptide(L)'
;MSDNQLVVPGVTVAQAVCFPTFFEQTNIDGIMGLGFQANAQQDIVPPFVNAYRNNIVAPVFHVYLQKGPNGAGQITYGGRDTTNCKVVNEYHPMTTYAAYQFYLTLVSAGKYYSSKGWTALADTANSFITGPAGVIAGIADAVGAKWDTYTDTYWIPCEPKVTTQMVNFTIGGTIYPVTAENLIVPYRMKNLILLAALVACALAAVVQIPLMKIEPYRNRLIREGRWVEYRKEREIRRFMMDKQQVAAAVGQYVNDYEDEAYVGNITIGTPQQQFKVILDTGSSNLWIPDITFLCQFECDDQACCGAGPNYTDSCLLQAKFDSSKSTSYKSNGRSFIIEYGTGSARGFLGQDTITFGGIGEPQLAVPNTIFGQATSLAAFFEGQPLDGILGLAFKSIAVDQITPPFINAINQNLVDLPVFTVFLEHEGDQNGVKGGIYTYGGIDTTNCGPVIAYQPLSSATYYQFKMSAIGSGSYRSSKGWQVISDTGTSLIGGPKAFVQGIADAVGATWRDDYGVYIIPCNAKINTVDITIGAQVYNIDSSNTIIPLGDGSSNCIFAIFPFSSGGFGPSWILGDPFIRQYCNIYDVGTQRVGFAKSLQSK
;
A
#
# COMPACT_ATOMS: atom_id res chain seq x y z
N MET A 1 -10.81 -47.79 18.23
CA MET A 1 -10.15 -47.08 19.32
C MET A 1 -10.60 -45.64 19.22
N SER A 2 -11.22 -45.13 20.30
CA SER A 2 -11.15 -43.75 20.82
C SER A 2 -10.96 -42.55 19.87
N ASP A 3 -11.68 -41.43 20.01
CA ASP A 3 -12.84 -41.10 20.87
C ASP A 3 -13.36 -39.70 20.45
N ASN A 4 -14.63 -39.40 20.77
CA ASN A 4 -15.24 -38.05 20.88
C ASN A 4 -15.38 -37.16 19.62
N GLN A 5 -16.30 -36.20 19.49
CA GLN A 5 -17.66 -35.85 20.02
C GLN A 5 -18.11 -34.60 19.22
N LEU A 6 -19.38 -34.22 19.01
CA LEU A 6 -20.72 -34.81 19.19
C LEU A 6 -21.69 -34.02 18.27
N VAL A 7 -22.80 -34.59 17.78
CA VAL A 7 -23.87 -33.82 17.10
C VAL A 7 -24.90 -33.34 18.11
N VAL A 8 -25.27 -32.06 18.08
CA VAL A 8 -26.40 -31.49 18.85
C VAL A 8 -27.27 -30.63 17.91
N PRO A 9 -28.60 -30.87 17.83
CA PRO A 9 -29.51 -30.07 17.00
C PRO A 9 -30.03 -28.84 17.74
N GLY A 10 -30.22 -27.69 17.05
CA GLY A 10 -30.96 -26.57 17.65
C GLY A 10 -30.78 -25.14 17.12
N VAL A 11 -30.01 -24.90 16.04
CA VAL A 11 -29.88 -23.57 15.41
C VAL A 11 -30.56 -23.58 14.05
N THR A 12 -31.13 -22.45 13.64
CA THR A 12 -31.95 -22.32 12.43
C THR A 12 -31.86 -20.85 11.98
N VAL A 13 -31.33 -20.56 10.78
CA VAL A 13 -31.07 -19.17 10.33
C VAL A 13 -32.25 -18.64 9.52
N ALA A 14 -32.72 -17.42 9.77
CA ALA A 14 -33.69 -16.78 8.87
C ALA A 14 -33.00 -15.80 7.92
N GLN A 15 -32.91 -16.18 6.64
CA GLN A 15 -32.74 -15.23 5.55
C GLN A 15 -33.40 -15.73 4.29
N ALA A 16 -34.15 -14.85 3.62
CA ALA A 16 -34.87 -15.22 2.41
C ALA A 16 -34.02 -15.13 1.16
N VAL A 17 -33.57 -16.29 0.67
CA VAL A 17 -32.69 -16.40 -0.49
C VAL A 17 -33.12 -17.52 -1.44
N CYS A 18 -33.12 -17.25 -2.74
CA CYS A 18 -33.38 -18.25 -3.78
C CYS A 18 -32.05 -18.84 -4.28
N PHE A 19 -31.89 -20.16 -4.24
CA PHE A 19 -30.68 -20.84 -4.73
C PHE A 19 -30.96 -22.20 -5.39
N PRO A 20 -30.04 -22.60 -6.29
CA PRO A 20 -29.64 -24.00 -6.48
C PRO A 20 -28.15 -24.22 -6.12
N THR A 21 -27.83 -24.98 -5.06
CA THR A 21 -26.53 -25.73 -4.84
C THR A 21 -25.18 -24.95 -4.76
N PHE A 22 -24.21 -25.16 -3.84
CA PHE A 22 -23.93 -26.19 -2.82
C PHE A 22 -23.43 -25.60 -1.45
N PHE A 23 -23.19 -26.50 -0.49
CA PHE A 23 -22.64 -26.40 0.89
C PHE A 23 -21.23 -25.72 1.00
N GLU A 24 -20.61 -25.39 2.16
CA GLU A 24 -20.72 -25.92 3.56
C GLU A 24 -20.25 -24.93 4.69
N GLN A 25 -20.64 -25.24 5.94
CA GLN A 25 -20.53 -24.64 7.33
C GLN A 25 -19.27 -23.80 7.79
N THR A 26 -19.13 -23.18 9.00
CA THR A 26 -19.61 -23.46 10.41
C THR A 26 -19.72 -22.24 11.40
N ASN A 27 -20.70 -22.32 12.33
CA ASN A 27 -20.78 -21.88 13.76
C ASN A 27 -20.30 -20.49 14.28
N ILE A 28 -21.23 -19.68 14.86
CA ILE A 28 -21.20 -19.08 16.24
C ILE A 28 -22.67 -18.86 16.73
N ASP A 29 -22.90 -18.78 18.05
CA ASP A 29 -24.19 -18.54 18.74
C ASP A 29 -24.95 -17.24 18.35
N GLY A 30 -26.27 -17.26 18.60
CA GLY A 30 -27.26 -16.32 18.06
C GLY A 30 -27.13 -14.84 18.47
N ILE A 31 -27.12 -13.99 17.44
CA ILE A 31 -26.99 -12.54 17.41
C ILE A 31 -28.20 -11.90 16.72
N MET A 32 -28.73 -10.80 17.27
CA MET A 32 -29.87 -10.08 16.70
C MET A 32 -29.44 -8.75 16.08
N GLY A 33 -29.25 -8.73 14.75
CA GLY A 33 -29.00 -7.51 14.01
C GLY A 33 -30.23 -6.60 13.94
N LEU A 34 -30.17 -5.42 14.55
CA LEU A 34 -31.14 -4.33 14.36
C LEU A 34 -30.44 -3.14 13.70
N GLY A 35 -30.58 -3.01 12.38
CA GLY A 35 -30.12 -1.85 11.64
C GLY A 35 -31.06 -0.65 11.82
N PHE A 36 -30.49 0.53 12.01
CA PHE A 36 -31.19 1.80 11.79
C PHE A 36 -30.49 2.58 10.68
N GLN A 37 -31.19 2.76 9.56
CA GLN A 37 -30.86 3.85 8.64
C GLN A 37 -31.48 5.12 9.21
N ALA A 38 -30.69 6.17 9.39
CA ALA A 38 -31.19 7.44 9.90
C ALA A 38 -32.05 8.15 8.84
N ASN A 39 -33.34 8.32 9.13
CA ASN A 39 -34.12 9.42 8.59
C ASN A 39 -34.71 10.19 9.76
N ALA A 40 -34.39 11.49 9.82
CA ALA A 40 -34.64 12.31 11.00
C ALA A 40 -36.10 12.76 11.09
N GLN A 41 -36.68 12.69 12.29
CA GLN A 41 -37.37 13.85 12.88
C GLN A 41 -37.56 13.71 14.40
N GLN A 42 -37.33 14.84 15.10
CA GLN A 42 -37.69 15.18 16.48
C GLN A 42 -36.94 14.51 17.67
N ASP A 43 -35.94 15.26 18.15
CA ASP A 43 -35.77 15.66 19.56
C ASP A 43 -35.36 14.62 20.63
N ILE A 44 -34.49 13.68 20.28
CA ILE A 44 -33.55 13.10 21.25
C ILE A 44 -32.11 13.27 20.74
N VAL A 45 -31.42 14.29 21.24
CA VAL A 45 -29.97 14.47 21.00
C VAL A 45 -29.22 13.50 21.94
N PRO A 46 -28.37 12.60 21.43
CA PRO A 46 -27.57 11.73 22.30
C PRO A 46 -26.71 12.56 23.27
N PRO A 47 -26.57 12.17 24.56
CA PRO A 47 -25.87 12.98 25.56
C PRO A 47 -24.47 13.43 25.13
N PHE A 48 -23.76 12.59 24.38
CA PHE A 48 -22.42 12.87 23.84
C PHE A 48 -22.43 13.98 22.76
N VAL A 49 -23.42 13.98 21.88
CA VAL A 49 -23.60 15.04 20.87
C VAL A 49 -23.98 16.36 21.55
N ASN A 50 -24.74 16.29 22.66
CA ASN A 50 -25.08 17.46 23.46
C ASN A 50 -23.86 18.02 24.22
N ALA A 51 -22.98 17.16 24.77
CA ALA A 51 -21.76 17.58 25.45
C ALA A 51 -20.76 18.26 24.49
N TYR A 52 -20.57 17.71 23.29
CA TYR A 52 -19.75 18.29 22.23
C TYR A 52 -20.29 19.65 21.75
N ARG A 53 -21.59 19.75 21.46
CA ARG A 53 -22.23 21.01 21.00
C ARG A 53 -22.20 22.14 22.03
N ASN A 54 -22.09 21.82 23.32
CA ASN A 54 -22.01 22.81 24.40
C ASN A 54 -20.55 23.14 24.81
N ASN A 55 -19.53 22.75 24.03
CA ASN A 55 -18.10 22.95 24.34
C ASN A 55 -17.66 22.38 25.70
N ILE A 56 -18.35 21.35 26.21
CA ILE A 56 -18.01 20.70 27.49
C ILE A 56 -16.79 19.76 27.31
N VAL A 57 -16.48 19.35 26.08
CA VAL A 57 -15.38 18.43 25.77
C VAL A 57 -14.68 18.81 24.46
N ALA A 58 -13.34 18.80 24.46
CA ALA A 58 -12.49 19.09 23.30
C ALA A 58 -12.24 17.83 22.44
N PRO A 59 -11.85 17.96 21.15
CA PRO A 59 -12.01 16.90 20.14
C PRO A 59 -10.91 15.82 20.12
N VAL A 60 -10.21 15.55 21.23
CA VAL A 60 -9.26 14.43 21.33
C VAL A 60 -9.40 13.74 22.68
N PHE A 61 -9.78 12.46 22.67
CA PHE A 61 -9.70 11.56 23.82
C PHE A 61 -9.32 10.16 23.37
N HIS A 62 -8.27 9.60 23.98
CA HIS A 62 -7.88 8.20 23.81
C HIS A 62 -8.31 7.40 25.05
N VAL A 63 -9.03 6.30 24.83
CA VAL A 63 -9.39 5.36 25.91
C VAL A 63 -8.40 4.20 25.89
N TYR A 64 -7.56 4.10 26.91
CA TYR A 64 -6.67 2.95 27.11
C TYR A 64 -7.26 1.99 28.14
N LEU A 65 -7.32 0.71 27.79
CA LEU A 65 -7.60 -0.38 28.73
C LEU A 65 -6.28 -1.08 29.08
N GLN A 66 -5.84 -0.94 30.33
CA GLN A 66 -4.74 -1.72 30.88
C GLN A 66 -5.18 -2.49 32.12
N LYS A 67 -4.53 -3.64 32.35
CA LYS A 67 -4.78 -4.52 33.48
C LYS A 67 -3.94 -4.05 34.68
N GLY A 68 -4.60 -3.51 35.70
CA GLY A 68 -3.92 -3.05 36.91
C GLY A 68 -3.34 -4.20 37.76
N PRO A 69 -2.50 -3.91 38.77
CA PRO A 69 -1.77 -4.91 39.56
C PRO A 69 -2.65 -5.98 40.23
N ASN A 70 -3.92 -5.66 40.50
CA ASN A 70 -4.89 -6.54 41.15
C ASN A 70 -5.98 -7.07 40.19
N GLY A 71 -5.79 -6.95 38.87
CA GLY A 71 -6.69 -7.51 37.86
C GLY A 71 -7.94 -6.67 37.50
N ALA A 72 -8.25 -5.62 38.24
CA ALA A 72 -9.28 -4.65 37.86
C ALA A 72 -8.78 -3.66 36.78
N GLY A 73 -9.67 -3.24 35.88
CA GLY A 73 -9.40 -2.18 34.91
C GLY A 73 -9.57 -0.77 35.50
N GLN A 74 -8.92 0.21 34.90
CA GLN A 74 -9.09 1.63 35.22
C GLN A 74 -9.32 2.43 33.94
N ILE A 75 -10.02 3.55 34.04
CA ILE A 75 -10.00 4.61 33.03
C ILE A 75 -9.02 5.68 33.49
N THR A 76 -8.10 6.06 32.61
CA THR A 76 -7.22 7.22 32.78
C THR A 76 -7.70 8.35 31.89
N TYR A 77 -7.90 9.53 32.47
CA TYR A 77 -8.08 10.77 31.73
C TYR A 77 -6.77 11.56 31.80
N GLY A 78 -6.25 12.04 30.67
CA GLY A 78 -4.97 12.72 30.60
C GLY A 78 -4.98 13.90 29.65
N GLY A 79 -4.39 15.02 30.08
CA GLY A 79 -4.22 16.22 29.30
C GLY A 79 -2.94 16.96 29.70
N ARG A 80 -2.47 17.88 28.84
CA ARG A 80 -1.31 18.73 29.13
C ARG A 80 -1.80 20.12 29.52
N ASP A 81 -1.37 20.63 30.67
CA ASP A 81 -1.55 22.05 31.00
C ASP A 81 -0.74 22.87 29.99
N THR A 82 -1.44 23.64 29.16
CA THR A 82 -0.86 24.48 28.11
C THR A 82 -0.09 25.68 28.66
N THR A 83 -0.26 25.99 29.95
CA THR A 83 0.42 27.11 30.63
C THR A 83 1.80 26.69 31.15
N ASN A 84 1.91 25.49 31.72
CA ASN A 84 3.14 25.01 32.39
C ASN A 84 3.74 23.74 31.78
N CYS A 85 3.18 23.24 30.67
CA CYS A 85 3.71 22.14 29.85
C CYS A 85 3.92 20.79 30.57
N LYS A 86 3.22 20.52 31.68
CA LYS A 86 3.20 19.22 32.37
C LYS A 86 1.92 18.43 32.08
N VAL A 87 2.05 17.10 32.12
CA VAL A 87 0.91 16.16 31.99
C VAL A 87 0.25 15.99 33.35
N VAL A 88 -1.08 16.05 33.38
CA VAL A 88 -1.90 15.75 34.57
C VAL A 88 -2.86 14.63 34.21
N ASN A 89 -2.92 13.60 35.06
CA ASN A 89 -3.80 12.44 34.90
C ASN A 89 -4.74 12.31 36.10
N GLU A 90 -6.02 12.03 35.84
CA GLU A 90 -6.98 11.54 36.84
C GLU A 90 -7.36 10.08 36.57
N TYR A 91 -7.67 9.35 37.64
CA TYR A 91 -7.89 7.90 37.63
C TYR A 91 -9.22 7.56 38.28
N HIS A 92 -10.06 6.79 37.59
CA HIS A 92 -11.31 6.25 38.15
C HIS A 92 -11.33 4.71 38.12
N PRO A 93 -11.65 4.04 39.23
CA PRO A 93 -11.76 2.58 39.28
C PRO A 93 -13.05 2.09 38.61
N MET A 94 -12.94 1.10 37.72
CA MET A 94 -14.09 0.38 37.17
C MET A 94 -14.49 -0.76 38.14
N THR A 95 -15.79 -0.95 38.37
CA THR A 95 -16.29 -1.93 39.37
C THR A 95 -16.86 -3.23 38.78
N THR A 96 -17.19 -3.32 37.48
CA THR A 96 -17.64 -4.58 36.83
C THR A 96 -17.32 -4.66 35.34
N TYR A 97 -17.07 -5.88 34.84
CA TYR A 97 -16.94 -6.25 33.42
C TYR A 97 -18.21 -6.99 32.95
N ALA A 98 -19.06 -6.34 32.15
CA ALA A 98 -20.13 -6.90 31.26
C ALA A 98 -21.07 -5.76 30.84
N ALA A 99 -21.73 -5.72 29.67
CA ALA A 99 -21.56 -6.40 28.37
C ALA A 99 -22.44 -5.64 27.33
N TYR A 100 -22.25 -5.82 26.01
CA TYR A 100 -23.17 -5.30 24.98
C TYR A 100 -24.46 -6.13 24.88
N GLN A 101 -25.10 -6.37 26.03
CA GLN A 101 -26.26 -7.23 26.19
C GLN A 101 -27.48 -6.42 26.63
N PHE A 102 -28.64 -6.70 26.04
CA PHE A 102 -29.91 -6.09 26.42
C PHE A 102 -30.98 -7.17 26.59
N TYR A 103 -31.97 -6.89 27.44
CA TYR A 103 -33.05 -7.86 27.71
C TYR A 103 -34.27 -7.58 26.83
N LEU A 104 -34.55 -8.53 25.95
CA LEU A 104 -35.64 -8.49 25.00
C LEU A 104 -36.86 -9.20 25.59
N THR A 105 -37.88 -8.43 25.95
CA THR A 105 -39.03 -8.90 26.74
C THR A 105 -40.11 -9.58 25.89
N LEU A 106 -40.23 -9.21 24.62
CA LEU A 106 -41.21 -9.78 23.69
C LEU A 106 -40.69 -9.71 22.24
N VAL A 107 -40.77 -10.82 21.51
CA VAL A 107 -40.80 -10.81 20.03
C VAL A 107 -42.23 -11.01 19.58
N SER A 108 -42.71 -10.29 18.56
CA SER A 108 -43.95 -10.65 17.85
C SER A 108 -43.84 -10.44 16.34
N ALA A 109 -44.52 -11.28 15.57
CA ALA A 109 -44.60 -11.19 14.11
C ALA A 109 -45.98 -11.72 13.69
N GLY A 110 -46.82 -10.86 13.13
CA GLY A 110 -48.20 -11.24 12.79
C GLY A 110 -48.98 -11.82 13.98
N LYS A 111 -49.31 -13.12 13.93
CA LYS A 111 -49.96 -13.85 15.04
C LYS A 111 -48.99 -14.49 16.03
N TYR A 112 -47.71 -14.58 15.69
CA TYR A 112 -46.67 -15.13 16.57
C TYR A 112 -46.31 -14.11 17.65
N TYR A 113 -46.13 -14.58 18.90
CA TYR A 113 -45.52 -13.82 19.97
C TYR A 113 -44.76 -14.73 20.94
N SER A 114 -43.65 -14.23 21.49
CA SER A 114 -42.80 -14.93 22.45
C SER A 114 -42.33 -13.96 23.52
N SER A 115 -42.93 -14.08 24.72
CA SER A 115 -42.66 -13.23 25.89
C SER A 115 -41.66 -13.86 26.87
N LYS A 116 -40.83 -14.79 26.41
CA LYS A 116 -39.98 -15.62 27.30
C LYS A 116 -38.83 -14.86 27.95
N GLY A 117 -38.49 -13.67 27.46
CA GLY A 117 -37.37 -12.88 27.95
C GLY A 117 -36.02 -13.44 27.49
N TRP A 118 -35.30 -12.70 26.66
CA TRP A 118 -34.05 -13.15 26.07
C TRP A 118 -32.95 -12.13 26.31
N THR A 119 -31.79 -12.57 26.78
CA THR A 119 -30.58 -11.75 26.72
C THR A 119 -30.08 -11.76 25.28
N ALA A 120 -30.25 -10.64 24.59
CA ALA A 120 -29.79 -10.42 23.22
C ALA A 120 -28.49 -9.62 23.22
N LEU A 121 -27.64 -9.85 22.21
CA LEU A 121 -26.37 -9.16 22.04
C LEU A 121 -26.44 -8.22 20.84
N ALA A 122 -25.98 -6.97 21.03
CA ALA A 122 -25.88 -5.99 19.94
C ALA A 122 -24.57 -6.19 19.18
N ASP A 123 -24.65 -6.72 17.96
CA ASP A 123 -23.53 -6.90 17.05
C ASP A 123 -23.69 -5.99 15.83
N THR A 124 -22.59 -5.36 15.43
CA THR A 124 -22.52 -4.49 14.23
C THR A 124 -21.91 -5.20 13.02
N ALA A 125 -21.43 -6.45 13.17
CA ALA A 125 -20.80 -7.23 12.11
C ALA A 125 -21.73 -8.22 11.38
N ASN A 126 -22.98 -8.39 11.85
CA ASN A 126 -23.90 -9.42 11.36
C ASN A 126 -25.13 -8.81 10.65
N SER A 127 -25.49 -9.34 9.48
CA SER A 127 -26.66 -8.94 8.67
C SER A 127 -27.88 -9.86 8.83
N PHE A 128 -27.84 -10.81 9.76
CA PHE A 128 -28.89 -11.80 10.00
C PHE A 128 -29.58 -11.59 11.35
N ILE A 129 -30.83 -12.03 11.45
CA ILE A 129 -31.50 -12.25 12.73
C ILE A 129 -31.28 -13.72 13.09
N THR A 130 -30.53 -13.95 14.16
CA THR A 130 -30.27 -15.30 14.70
C THR A 130 -30.65 -15.37 16.17
N GLY A 131 -31.02 -16.56 16.63
CA GLY A 131 -31.63 -16.75 17.94
C GLY A 131 -32.20 -18.16 18.09
N PRO A 132 -32.97 -18.43 19.16
CA PRO A 132 -33.52 -19.76 19.42
C PRO A 132 -34.39 -20.25 18.25
N ALA A 133 -34.19 -21.49 17.80
CA ALA A 133 -34.87 -22.05 16.62
C ALA A 133 -36.40 -21.85 16.63
N GLY A 134 -37.07 -22.09 17.75
CA GLY A 134 -38.52 -21.88 17.89
C GLY A 134 -39.00 -20.42 17.91
N VAL A 135 -38.06 -19.46 18.02
CA VAL A 135 -38.31 -18.02 17.82
C VAL A 135 -38.12 -17.64 16.36
N ILE A 136 -37.03 -18.10 15.75
CA ILE A 136 -36.73 -17.84 14.34
C ILE A 136 -37.78 -18.48 13.42
N ALA A 137 -38.19 -19.73 13.69
CA ALA A 137 -39.26 -20.41 12.98
C ALA A 137 -40.60 -19.65 13.09
N GLY A 138 -40.95 -19.17 14.29
CA GLY A 138 -42.18 -18.40 14.51
C GLY A 138 -42.20 -17.05 13.80
N ILE A 139 -41.05 -16.39 13.67
CA ILE A 139 -40.89 -15.19 12.82
C ILE A 139 -41.05 -15.56 11.35
N ALA A 140 -40.36 -16.61 10.89
CA ALA A 140 -40.35 -17.03 9.50
C ALA A 140 -41.75 -17.43 8.98
N ASP A 141 -42.47 -18.27 9.74
CA ASP A 141 -43.86 -18.65 9.46
C ASP A 141 -44.76 -17.40 9.35
N ALA A 142 -44.54 -16.42 10.22
CA ALA A 142 -45.33 -15.18 10.25
C ALA A 142 -45.05 -14.21 9.10
N VAL A 143 -43.91 -14.31 8.40
CA VAL A 143 -43.62 -13.55 7.17
C VAL A 143 -43.76 -14.41 5.90
N GLY A 144 -44.28 -15.63 6.02
CA GLY A 144 -44.49 -16.56 4.90
C GLY A 144 -43.20 -17.16 4.34
N ALA A 145 -42.10 -17.13 5.09
CA ALA A 145 -40.83 -17.70 4.69
C ALA A 145 -40.79 -19.22 4.94
N LYS A 146 -40.19 -19.96 4.01
CA LYS A 146 -40.09 -21.42 4.02
C LYS A 146 -38.67 -21.85 4.33
N TRP A 147 -38.51 -22.80 5.24
CA TRP A 147 -37.21 -23.37 5.53
C TRP A 147 -36.63 -24.04 4.27
N ASP A 148 -35.45 -23.61 3.83
CA ASP A 148 -34.62 -24.40 2.94
C ASP A 148 -33.65 -25.24 3.78
N THR A 149 -33.90 -26.55 3.80
CA THR A 149 -33.01 -27.55 4.38
C THR A 149 -31.62 -27.59 3.76
N TYR A 150 -31.44 -26.91 2.62
CA TYR A 150 -30.24 -26.96 1.81
C TYR A 150 -29.23 -25.87 2.18
N THR A 151 -29.69 -24.62 2.30
CA THR A 151 -28.87 -23.46 2.67
C THR A 151 -28.90 -23.18 4.16
N ASP A 152 -29.70 -23.95 4.92
CA ASP A 152 -29.98 -23.71 6.34
C ASP A 152 -30.67 -22.33 6.57
N THR A 153 -31.45 -21.84 5.59
CA THR A 153 -32.09 -20.51 5.62
C THR A 153 -33.57 -20.45 5.18
N TYR A 154 -34.35 -19.49 5.71
CA TYR A 154 -35.80 -19.31 5.43
C TYR A 154 -36.16 -18.36 4.25
N TRP A 155 -36.72 -18.86 3.14
CA TRP A 155 -36.98 -18.10 1.88
C TRP A 155 -38.43 -17.80 1.47
N ILE A 156 -38.60 -16.70 0.71
CA ILE A 156 -39.89 -16.17 0.23
C ILE A 156 -39.83 -15.99 -1.30
N PRO A 157 -40.87 -16.42 -2.07
CA PRO A 157 -40.95 -16.16 -3.51
C PRO A 157 -41.08 -14.65 -3.83
N CYS A 158 -40.37 -14.17 -4.86
CA CYS A 158 -40.34 -12.74 -5.19
C CYS A 158 -41.66 -12.15 -5.71
N GLU A 159 -42.56 -12.97 -6.27
CA GLU A 159 -43.91 -12.56 -6.66
C GLU A 159 -44.95 -13.66 -6.35
N PRO A 160 -46.21 -13.30 -6.04
CA PRO A 160 -46.72 -11.94 -5.86
C PRO A 160 -46.61 -11.43 -4.42
N LYS A 161 -46.18 -10.17 -4.25
CA LYS A 161 -46.13 -9.35 -3.02
C LYS A 161 -45.98 -10.08 -1.69
N VAL A 162 -44.76 -10.00 -1.16
CA VAL A 162 -44.42 -10.20 0.26
C VAL A 162 -45.47 -9.52 1.17
N THR A 163 -45.89 -10.24 2.21
CA THR A 163 -46.80 -9.74 3.25
C THR A 163 -46.30 -8.48 3.92
N THR A 164 -47.18 -7.50 4.16
CA THR A 164 -46.90 -6.23 4.88
C THR A 164 -46.70 -6.42 6.40
N GLN A 165 -46.18 -7.57 6.82
CA GLN A 165 -46.15 -8.03 8.20
C GLN A 165 -44.85 -7.56 8.86
N MET A 166 -44.97 -6.74 9.91
CA MET A 166 -43.82 -6.26 10.67
C MET A 166 -43.38 -7.30 11.72
N VAL A 167 -42.07 -7.39 11.94
CA VAL A 167 -41.47 -8.11 13.07
C VAL A 167 -41.14 -7.08 14.15
N ASN A 168 -41.72 -7.24 15.33
CA ASN A 168 -41.64 -6.32 16.45
C ASN A 168 -40.76 -6.91 17.55
N PHE A 169 -39.75 -6.15 17.96
CA PHE A 169 -38.88 -6.48 19.09
C PHE A 169 -39.16 -5.52 20.25
N THR A 170 -39.45 -6.04 21.43
CA THR A 170 -39.71 -5.20 22.62
C THR A 170 -38.53 -5.25 23.56
N ILE A 171 -37.93 -4.09 23.82
CA ILE A 171 -36.76 -3.94 24.70
C ILE A 171 -37.13 -2.89 25.76
N GLY A 172 -37.04 -3.26 27.04
CA GLY A 172 -37.40 -2.35 28.14
C GLY A 172 -38.85 -1.84 28.13
N GLY A 173 -39.76 -2.49 27.40
CA GLY A 173 -41.15 -2.05 27.20
C GLY A 173 -41.39 -1.21 25.93
N THR A 174 -40.34 -0.80 25.22
CA THR A 174 -40.43 -0.07 23.94
C THR A 174 -40.44 -1.05 22.77
N ILE A 175 -41.36 -0.85 21.81
CA ILE A 175 -41.50 -1.70 20.61
C ILE A 175 -40.71 -1.11 19.44
N TYR A 176 -39.88 -1.93 18.81
CA TYR A 176 -39.08 -1.63 17.63
C TYR A 176 -39.57 -2.48 16.44
N PRO A 177 -40.30 -1.89 15.47
CA PRO A 177 -40.79 -2.59 14.29
C PRO A 177 -39.73 -2.67 13.18
N VAL A 178 -39.61 -3.85 12.56
CA VAL A 178 -38.82 -4.07 11.34
C VAL A 178 -39.78 -4.48 10.21
N THR A 179 -39.71 -3.78 9.09
CA THR A 179 -40.55 -4.03 7.90
C THR A 179 -40.00 -5.18 7.06
N ALA A 180 -40.88 -5.84 6.30
CA ALA A 180 -40.48 -6.93 5.41
C ALA A 180 -39.47 -6.50 4.32
N GLU A 181 -39.53 -5.25 3.86
CA GLU A 181 -38.55 -4.67 2.91
C GLU A 181 -37.13 -4.58 3.50
N ASN A 182 -37.01 -4.42 4.82
CA ASN A 182 -35.74 -4.41 5.55
C ASN A 182 -35.28 -5.82 5.99
N LEU A 183 -36.07 -6.87 5.71
CA LEU A 183 -35.79 -8.27 6.05
C LEU A 183 -35.42 -9.13 4.84
N ILE A 184 -35.55 -8.62 3.61
CA ILE A 184 -35.48 -9.41 2.37
C ILE A 184 -34.48 -8.79 1.39
N VAL A 185 -33.52 -9.60 0.92
CA VAL A 185 -32.45 -9.17 0.01
C VAL A 185 -32.68 -9.78 -1.39
N PRO A 186 -32.84 -8.98 -2.46
CA PRO A 186 -33.17 -9.51 -3.78
C PRO A 186 -31.95 -10.11 -4.52
N TYR A 187 -32.09 -11.35 -5.01
CA TYR A 187 -31.08 -12.08 -5.78
C TYR A 187 -31.31 -11.95 -7.30
N ARG A 188 -30.32 -11.46 -8.08
CA ARG A 188 -30.40 -11.32 -9.55
C ARG A 188 -29.52 -12.35 -10.28
N MET A 189 -30.14 -13.27 -11.04
CA MET A 189 -29.42 -14.30 -11.81
C MET A 189 -28.77 -13.77 -13.10
N LYS A 190 -27.56 -14.29 -13.41
CA LYS A 190 -26.65 -13.86 -14.49
C LYS A 190 -26.48 -14.93 -15.59
N ASN A 191 -27.50 -15.18 -16.42
CA ASN A 191 -27.45 -16.27 -17.41
C ASN A 191 -26.84 -15.91 -18.79
N LEU A 192 -26.29 -14.69 -18.95
CA LEU A 192 -25.55 -14.27 -20.15
C LEU A 192 -24.03 -14.24 -19.95
N ILE A 193 -23.54 -14.48 -18.72
CA ILE A 193 -22.11 -14.35 -18.40
C ILE A 193 -21.31 -15.63 -18.69
N LEU A 194 -21.92 -16.81 -18.77
CA LEU A 194 -21.17 -18.06 -18.96
C LEU A 194 -20.42 -18.12 -20.30
N LEU A 195 -20.98 -17.55 -21.37
CA LEU A 195 -20.31 -17.45 -22.67
C LEU A 195 -19.16 -16.43 -22.67
N ALA A 196 -19.30 -15.33 -21.92
CA ALA A 196 -18.23 -14.34 -21.73
C ALA A 196 -17.12 -14.87 -20.80
N ALA A 197 -17.47 -15.67 -19.79
CA ALA A 197 -16.52 -16.29 -18.88
C ALA A 197 -15.65 -17.34 -19.57
N LEU A 198 -16.21 -18.14 -20.49
CA LEU A 198 -15.42 -19.09 -21.29
C LEU A 198 -14.48 -18.40 -22.30
N VAL A 199 -14.79 -17.17 -22.74
CA VAL A 199 -13.87 -16.33 -23.53
C VAL A 199 -12.84 -15.64 -22.64
N ALA A 200 -13.21 -15.22 -21.42
CA ALA A 200 -12.30 -14.63 -20.44
C ALA A 200 -11.29 -15.64 -19.87
N CYS A 201 -11.66 -16.91 -19.69
CA CYS A 201 -10.76 -18.00 -19.31
C CYS A 201 -9.74 -18.39 -20.42
N ALA A 202 -9.72 -17.67 -21.54
CA ALA A 202 -8.70 -17.79 -22.59
C ALA A 202 -7.90 -16.49 -22.80
N LEU A 203 -8.12 -15.44 -22.00
CA LEU A 203 -7.32 -14.22 -22.02
C LEU A 203 -6.24 -14.28 -20.94
N ALA A 204 -5.08 -14.79 -21.37
CA ALA A 204 -3.80 -14.65 -20.71
C ALA A 204 -3.55 -13.16 -20.33
N ALA A 205 -3.37 -12.87 -19.05
CA ALA A 205 -3.31 -11.53 -18.48
C ALA A 205 -1.87 -10.95 -18.42
N VAL A 206 -1.21 -10.87 -19.57
CA VAL A 206 -0.02 -10.02 -19.75
C VAL A 206 -0.46 -8.57 -19.90
N VAL A 207 -0.10 -7.71 -18.94
CA VAL A 207 -0.52 -6.29 -18.92
C VAL A 207 0.69 -5.39 -19.11
N GLN A 208 0.72 -4.61 -20.20
CA GLN A 208 1.76 -3.62 -20.48
C GLN A 208 1.31 -2.24 -20.03
N ILE A 209 2.07 -1.63 -19.12
CA ILE A 209 1.73 -0.36 -18.48
C ILE A 209 2.81 0.67 -18.84
N PRO A 210 2.44 1.82 -19.43
CA PRO A 210 3.41 2.83 -19.82
C PRO A 210 3.98 3.53 -18.60
N LEU A 211 5.24 3.94 -18.71
CA LEU A 211 5.89 4.86 -17.78
C LEU A 211 5.83 6.29 -18.32
N MET A 212 5.90 7.25 -17.41
CA MET A 212 6.14 8.64 -17.74
C MET A 212 7.57 9.02 -17.36
N LYS A 213 8.34 9.57 -18.32
CA LYS A 213 9.60 10.27 -18.05
C LYS A 213 9.27 11.64 -17.47
N ILE A 214 9.89 12.00 -16.35
CA ILE A 214 9.73 13.31 -15.69
C ILE A 214 11.08 14.01 -15.50
N GLU A 215 11.05 15.33 -15.27
CA GLU A 215 12.22 16.12 -14.85
C GLU A 215 12.60 15.74 -13.40
N PRO A 216 13.82 15.20 -13.16
CA PRO A 216 14.31 14.92 -11.81
C PRO A 216 14.33 16.16 -10.92
N TYR A 217 14.06 15.97 -9.64
CA TYR A 217 14.06 17.07 -8.66
C TYR A 217 15.44 17.71 -8.51
N ARG A 218 16.53 16.94 -8.60
CA ARG A 218 17.90 17.45 -8.70
C ARG A 218 18.04 18.44 -9.86
N ASN A 219 17.69 18.02 -11.07
CA ASN A 219 17.86 18.84 -12.28
C ASN A 219 17.06 20.14 -12.17
N ARG A 220 15.83 20.08 -11.62
CA ARG A 220 15.01 21.25 -11.31
C ARG A 220 15.68 22.19 -10.31
N LEU A 221 16.13 21.69 -9.16
CA LEU A 221 16.81 22.50 -8.15
C LEU A 221 18.16 23.06 -8.61
N ILE A 222 18.88 22.36 -9.49
CA ILE A 222 20.10 22.87 -10.12
C ILE A 222 19.75 24.04 -11.04
N ARG A 223 18.75 23.86 -11.91
CA ARG A 223 18.23 24.90 -12.82
C ARG A 223 17.68 26.13 -12.08
N GLU A 224 17.10 25.94 -10.90
CA GLU A 224 16.64 27.00 -9.99
C GLU A 224 17.74 27.59 -9.10
N GLY A 225 18.97 27.06 -9.12
CA GLY A 225 20.09 27.51 -8.27
C GLY A 225 20.00 27.12 -6.79
N ARG A 226 18.99 26.33 -6.41
CA ARG A 226 18.65 25.95 -5.02
C ARG A 226 19.35 24.66 -4.53
N TRP A 227 19.86 23.84 -5.45
CA TRP A 227 20.41 22.51 -5.15
C TRP A 227 21.52 22.50 -4.10
N VAL A 228 22.46 23.45 -4.16
CA VAL A 228 23.65 23.45 -3.28
C VAL A 228 23.28 23.71 -1.82
N GLU A 229 22.25 24.51 -1.56
CA GLU A 229 21.73 24.77 -0.22
C GLU A 229 20.91 23.58 0.29
N TYR A 230 19.93 23.13 -0.50
CA TYR A 230 19.13 21.93 -0.23
C TYR A 230 19.99 20.71 0.14
N ARG A 231 21.04 20.44 -0.65
CA ARG A 231 21.93 19.31 -0.41
C ARG A 231 22.76 19.47 0.87
N LYS A 232 23.23 20.68 1.21
CA LYS A 232 23.94 20.92 2.48
C LYS A 232 23.06 20.62 3.68
N GLU A 233 21.83 21.12 3.68
CA GLU A 233 20.88 20.81 4.76
C GLU A 233 20.60 19.31 4.86
N ARG A 234 20.44 18.64 3.70
CA ARG A 234 20.19 17.19 3.65
C ARG A 234 21.34 16.38 4.23
N GLU A 235 22.60 16.67 3.86
CA GLU A 235 23.75 15.98 4.45
C GLU A 235 23.89 16.26 5.96
N ILE A 236 23.49 17.45 6.43
CA ILE A 236 23.38 17.74 7.87
C ILE A 236 22.29 16.85 8.51
N ARG A 237 21.10 16.74 7.92
CA ARG A 237 20.02 15.85 8.40
C ARG A 237 20.47 14.38 8.46
N ARG A 238 21.13 13.86 7.42
CA ARG A 238 21.75 12.51 7.40
C ARG A 238 22.70 12.31 8.59
N PHE A 239 23.62 13.24 8.79
CA PHE A 239 24.62 13.18 9.87
C PHE A 239 24.00 13.25 11.28
N MET A 240 22.86 13.92 11.44
CA MET A 240 22.12 13.93 12.70
C MET A 240 21.38 12.61 12.95
N MET A 241 20.74 12.04 11.92
CA MET A 241 20.03 10.75 12.02
C MET A 241 20.96 9.55 12.24
N ASP A 242 22.11 9.51 11.55
CA ASP A 242 23.16 8.48 11.72
C ASP A 242 23.70 8.43 13.17
N LYS A 243 23.67 9.57 13.88
CA LYS A 243 24.03 9.64 15.32
C LYS A 243 22.92 9.16 16.27
N GLN A 244 21.68 9.07 15.82
CA GLN A 244 20.55 8.60 16.63
C GLN A 244 20.27 7.11 16.46
N GLN A 245 20.59 6.51 15.30
CA GLN A 245 20.32 5.09 15.04
C GLN A 245 21.41 4.15 15.60
N VAL A 246 21.17 3.57 16.78
CA VAL A 246 21.99 2.48 17.35
C VAL A 246 21.25 1.12 17.37
N ALA A 247 20.00 1.03 16.89
CA ALA A 247 19.20 -0.19 17.01
C ALA A 247 18.30 -0.53 15.80
N ALA A 248 18.64 -1.63 15.13
CA ALA A 248 17.73 -2.68 14.66
C ALA A 248 16.60 -2.35 13.64
N ALA A 249 16.66 -1.25 12.90
CA ALA A 249 15.80 -1.04 11.73
C ALA A 249 16.40 -1.73 10.48
N VAL A 250 15.60 -2.49 9.74
CA VAL A 250 15.92 -2.89 8.35
C VAL A 250 15.50 -1.72 7.45
N GLY A 251 16.28 -0.64 7.47
CA GLY A 251 16.01 0.57 6.72
C GLY A 251 16.19 0.39 5.21
N GLN A 252 15.43 1.16 4.42
CA GLN A 252 15.64 1.30 2.98
C GLN A 252 16.73 2.37 2.77
N TYR A 253 17.95 2.02 3.19
CA TYR A 253 19.05 2.94 3.46
C TYR A 253 19.64 3.70 2.27
N VAL A 254 19.21 3.42 1.02
CA VAL A 254 19.93 3.87 -0.18
C VAL A 254 19.18 4.90 -1.02
N ASN A 255 17.87 5.08 -0.80
CA ASN A 255 17.02 5.81 -1.75
C ASN A 255 16.66 7.22 -1.24
N ASP A 256 17.36 8.24 -1.75
CA ASP A 256 16.88 9.61 -1.81
C ASP A 256 16.45 9.88 -3.27
N TYR A 257 15.15 9.85 -3.56
CA TYR A 257 14.57 9.82 -4.92
C TYR A 257 14.69 11.13 -5.73
N GLU A 258 15.67 11.98 -5.42
CA GLU A 258 15.89 13.30 -6.03
C GLU A 258 16.25 13.22 -7.51
N ASP A 259 16.84 12.10 -7.92
CA ASP A 259 17.24 11.81 -9.31
C ASP A 259 16.14 11.13 -10.13
N GLU A 260 15.02 10.77 -9.48
CA GLU A 260 14.08 9.85 -10.07
C GLU A 260 13.40 10.45 -11.32
N ALA A 261 13.38 9.61 -12.36
CA ALA A 261 13.14 9.99 -13.72
C ALA A 261 11.94 9.26 -14.32
N TYR A 262 11.55 8.10 -13.77
CA TYR A 262 10.53 7.21 -14.33
C TYR A 262 9.45 6.89 -13.30
N VAL A 263 8.22 7.27 -13.59
CA VAL A 263 7.06 7.06 -12.71
C VAL A 263 5.95 6.29 -13.43
N GLY A 264 5.28 5.42 -12.68
CA GLY A 264 4.09 4.71 -13.13
C GLY A 264 2.82 5.36 -12.58
N ASN A 265 1.72 5.22 -13.31
CA ASN A 265 0.39 5.52 -12.78
C ASN A 265 -0.19 4.27 -12.10
N ILE A 266 -0.85 4.47 -10.96
CA ILE A 266 -1.67 3.46 -10.30
C ILE A 266 -3.03 4.06 -9.94
N THR A 267 -4.00 3.21 -9.63
CA THR A 267 -5.23 3.66 -8.98
C THR A 267 -5.55 2.83 -7.73
N ILE A 268 -6.18 3.47 -6.75
CA ILE A 268 -6.60 2.87 -5.48
C ILE A 268 -8.11 3.08 -5.29
N GLY A 269 -8.81 2.01 -4.94
CA GLY A 269 -10.20 2.08 -4.49
C GLY A 269 -11.27 2.02 -5.57
N THR A 270 -12.53 2.06 -5.12
CA THR A 270 -13.73 1.94 -5.97
C THR A 270 -14.77 3.03 -5.63
N PRO A 271 -14.96 4.07 -6.45
CA PRO A 271 -14.25 4.37 -7.70
C PRO A 271 -12.75 4.63 -7.53
N GLN A 272 -12.03 4.45 -8.64
CA GLN A 272 -10.58 4.60 -8.73
C GLN A 272 -10.12 6.03 -8.42
N GLN A 273 -9.20 6.17 -7.46
CA GLN A 273 -8.44 7.38 -7.18
C GLN A 273 -7.04 7.22 -7.79
N GLN A 274 -6.56 8.18 -8.57
CA GLN A 274 -5.31 8.06 -9.34
C GLN A 274 -4.11 8.66 -8.60
N PHE A 275 -2.98 7.95 -8.66
CA PHE A 275 -1.70 8.37 -8.08
C PHE A 275 -0.55 8.08 -9.04
N LYS A 276 0.46 8.94 -9.00
CA LYS A 276 1.74 8.82 -9.69
C LYS A 276 2.78 8.35 -8.70
N VAL A 277 3.41 7.20 -8.95
CA VAL A 277 4.33 6.55 -8.02
C VAL A 277 5.66 6.17 -8.66
N ILE A 278 6.69 6.13 -7.84
CA ILE A 278 7.93 5.42 -8.17
C ILE A 278 7.63 3.92 -8.13
N LEU A 279 8.04 3.19 -9.18
CA LEU A 279 7.96 1.73 -9.22
C LEU A 279 9.32 1.17 -8.81
N ASP A 280 9.45 0.78 -7.55
CA ASP A 280 10.75 0.66 -6.88
C ASP A 280 11.07 -0.79 -6.49
N THR A 281 12.05 -1.39 -7.17
CA THR A 281 12.58 -2.73 -6.84
C THR A 281 13.62 -2.76 -5.70
N GLY A 282 13.93 -1.60 -5.11
CA GLY A 282 14.68 -1.40 -3.88
C GLY A 282 13.81 -1.34 -2.62
N SER A 283 12.48 -1.22 -2.74
CA SER A 283 11.52 -1.28 -1.63
C SER A 283 10.42 -2.32 -1.84
N SER A 284 9.61 -2.57 -0.80
CA SER A 284 8.57 -3.62 -0.81
C SER A 284 7.18 -3.18 -0.35
N ASN A 285 7.07 -2.00 0.26
CA ASN A 285 5.80 -1.47 0.71
C ASN A 285 5.24 -0.52 -0.35
N LEU A 286 3.91 -0.50 -0.51
CA LEU A 286 3.21 0.60 -1.15
C LEU A 286 2.77 1.58 -0.07
N TRP A 287 2.98 2.88 -0.29
CA TRP A 287 2.35 3.93 0.50
C TRP A 287 1.96 5.13 -0.38
N ILE A 288 0.90 5.82 0.03
CA ILE A 288 0.33 7.02 -0.58
C ILE A 288 -0.08 8.00 0.54
N PRO A 289 0.00 9.33 0.34
CA PRO A 289 -0.48 10.33 1.30
C PRO A 289 -1.97 10.15 1.60
N ASP A 290 -2.33 10.14 2.88
CA ASP A 290 -3.72 10.13 3.32
C ASP A 290 -4.36 11.52 3.16
N ILE A 291 -5.69 11.60 3.03
CA ILE A 291 -6.42 12.87 3.03
C ILE A 291 -6.21 13.69 4.32
N THR A 292 -5.89 13.03 5.43
CA THR A 292 -5.51 13.68 6.71
C THR A 292 -4.06 14.17 6.76
N PHE A 293 -3.24 13.97 5.72
CA PHE A 293 -1.88 14.52 5.67
C PHE A 293 -1.91 16.06 5.66
N LEU A 294 -1.55 16.67 6.79
CA LEU A 294 -1.63 18.11 7.04
C LEU A 294 -0.45 18.92 6.47
N CYS A 295 0.35 18.34 5.55
CA CYS A 295 1.58 18.98 5.02
C CYS A 295 2.60 19.35 6.11
N GLN A 296 2.57 18.64 7.24
CA GLN A 296 3.55 18.76 8.31
C GLN A 296 4.71 17.81 8.00
N PHE A 297 5.73 18.34 7.34
CA PHE A 297 7.00 17.65 7.19
C PHE A 297 7.74 17.60 8.53
N GLU A 298 8.48 16.52 8.79
CA GLU A 298 9.19 16.31 10.06
C GLU A 298 10.29 17.39 10.27
N CYS A 299 10.04 18.38 11.15
CA CYS A 299 11.05 19.29 11.70
C CYS A 299 11.26 18.96 13.19
N ASP A 300 12.45 18.47 13.54
CA ASP A 300 12.78 17.99 14.89
C ASP A 300 12.93 19.12 15.94
N ASP A 301 13.09 20.38 15.51
CA ASP A 301 13.22 21.54 16.41
C ASP A 301 12.33 22.71 16.00
N GLN A 302 11.15 22.76 16.63
CA GLN A 302 10.14 23.79 16.40
C GLN A 302 10.49 25.16 17.01
N ALA A 303 11.56 25.27 17.80
CA ALA A 303 12.11 26.54 18.26
C ALA A 303 13.13 27.13 17.26
N CYS A 304 13.78 26.28 16.44
CA CYS A 304 14.63 26.71 15.33
C CYS A 304 13.87 26.87 13.99
N CYS A 305 12.76 26.16 13.76
CA CYS A 305 11.86 26.35 12.62
C CYS A 305 11.00 27.66 12.70
N GLY A 306 11.58 28.74 13.21
CA GLY A 306 10.93 30.05 13.39
C GLY A 306 10.67 30.74 12.05
N ALA A 307 9.39 30.93 11.72
CA ALA A 307 8.93 31.36 10.39
C ALA A 307 9.49 30.47 9.26
N GLY A 308 9.08 29.20 9.26
CA GLY A 308 9.32 28.32 8.12
C GLY A 308 8.86 28.94 6.79
N PRO A 309 9.42 28.49 5.64
CA PRO A 309 8.96 28.93 4.33
C PRO A 309 7.45 28.69 4.20
N ASN A 310 6.79 29.41 3.28
CA ASN A 310 5.35 29.26 3.06
C ASN A 310 5.03 27.82 2.57
N TYR A 311 4.81 26.91 3.53
CA TYR A 311 4.65 25.45 3.37
C TYR A 311 3.36 25.02 2.66
N THR A 312 2.67 25.95 1.98
CA THR A 312 1.30 25.74 1.48
C THR A 312 1.26 25.11 0.11
N ASP A 313 2.10 25.55 -0.84
CA ASP A 313 1.79 25.32 -2.26
C ASP A 313 2.38 24.01 -2.82
N SER A 314 3.52 23.56 -2.29
CA SER A 314 4.25 22.36 -2.75
C SER A 314 3.48 21.06 -2.43
N CYS A 315 2.93 20.95 -1.22
CA CYS A 315 2.19 19.77 -0.74
C CYS A 315 0.73 19.73 -1.21
N LEU A 316 0.14 20.86 -1.64
CA LEU A 316 -1.20 20.89 -2.24
C LEU A 316 -1.27 20.24 -3.63
N LEU A 317 -0.13 19.98 -4.27
CA LEU A 317 -0.05 19.35 -5.59
C LEU A 317 -0.04 17.82 -5.57
N GLN A 318 0.19 17.20 -4.40
CA GLN A 318 0.17 15.73 -4.27
C GLN A 318 -1.26 15.21 -4.18
N ALA A 319 -1.56 14.15 -4.94
CA ALA A 319 -2.81 13.43 -4.81
C ALA A 319 -2.86 12.71 -3.44
N LYS A 320 -3.99 12.84 -2.74
CA LYS A 320 -4.22 12.25 -1.42
C LYS A 320 -5.33 11.23 -1.49
N PHE A 321 -5.14 10.08 -0.85
CA PHE A 321 -6.12 9.02 -0.77
C PHE A 321 -7.22 9.35 0.23
N ASP A 322 -8.46 9.36 -0.24
CA ASP A 322 -9.65 9.56 0.57
C ASP A 322 -10.39 8.23 0.71
N SER A 323 -10.15 7.54 1.82
CA SER A 323 -10.80 6.28 2.16
C SER A 323 -12.34 6.37 2.20
N SER A 324 -12.92 7.55 2.49
CA SER A 324 -14.37 7.73 2.53
C SER A 324 -15.03 7.66 1.15
N LYS A 325 -14.25 7.84 0.08
CA LYS A 325 -14.71 7.74 -1.32
C LYS A 325 -14.61 6.33 -1.90
N SER A 326 -13.97 5.37 -1.21
CA SER A 326 -13.77 4.01 -1.72
C SER A 326 -14.70 3.01 -1.05
N THR A 327 -15.59 2.43 -1.85
CA THR A 327 -16.51 1.35 -1.44
C THR A 327 -15.83 0.00 -1.25
N SER A 328 -14.59 -0.17 -1.74
CA SER A 328 -13.78 -1.38 -1.56
C SER A 328 -12.77 -1.27 -0.41
N TYR A 329 -12.65 -0.10 0.22
CA TYR A 329 -11.75 0.13 1.33
C TYR A 329 -12.16 -0.64 2.59
N LYS A 330 -11.16 -1.19 3.29
CA LYS A 330 -11.26 -1.80 4.61
C LYS A 330 -10.20 -1.17 5.50
N SER A 331 -10.61 -0.69 6.66
CA SER A 331 -9.67 -0.15 7.65
C SER A 331 -8.77 -1.25 8.21
N ASN A 332 -7.47 -0.97 8.34
CA ASN A 332 -6.54 -1.82 9.08
C ASN A 332 -6.02 -1.07 10.33
N GLY A 333 -5.69 0.20 10.21
CA GLY A 333 -5.48 1.14 11.32
C GLY A 333 -4.21 0.93 12.15
N ARG A 334 -3.50 -0.19 11.99
CA ARG A 334 -2.16 -0.40 12.56
C ARG A 334 -1.22 0.68 12.04
N SER A 335 -0.42 1.29 12.91
CA SER A 335 0.61 2.24 12.50
C SER A 335 1.66 1.58 11.61
N PHE A 336 2.20 2.32 10.64
CA PHE A 336 3.39 1.91 9.88
C PHE A 336 4.42 3.06 9.87
N ILE A 337 5.70 2.70 9.78
CA ILE A 337 6.83 3.62 9.64
C ILE A 337 7.82 2.98 8.67
N ILE A 338 8.11 3.65 7.55
CA ILE A 338 9.22 3.28 6.66
C ILE A 338 10.32 4.32 6.85
N GLU A 339 11.51 3.89 7.23
CA GLU A 339 12.70 4.73 7.40
C GLU A 339 13.58 4.66 6.14
N TYR A 340 13.85 5.82 5.54
CA TYR A 340 14.76 6.06 4.42
C TYR A 340 16.06 6.71 4.92
N GLY A 341 17.04 6.92 4.03
CA GLY A 341 18.35 7.48 4.38
C GLY A 341 18.32 8.92 4.95
N THR A 342 17.23 9.67 4.74
CA THR A 342 17.08 11.09 5.12
C THR A 342 15.82 11.43 5.92
N GLY A 343 15.08 10.42 6.37
CA GLY A 343 13.86 10.57 7.16
C GLY A 343 12.84 9.47 6.85
N SER A 344 11.59 9.67 7.24
CA SER A 344 10.58 8.61 7.21
C SER A 344 9.32 8.92 6.39
N ALA A 345 8.54 7.88 6.10
CA ALA A 345 7.10 7.98 5.85
C ALA A 345 6.36 7.27 6.99
N ARG A 346 5.51 8.00 7.72
CA ARG A 346 4.73 7.46 8.85
C ARG A 346 3.23 7.62 8.62
N GLY A 347 2.45 6.70 9.15
CA GLY A 347 1.00 6.79 9.14
C GLY A 347 0.35 5.51 9.64
N PHE A 348 -0.71 5.07 8.97
CA PHE A 348 -1.44 3.86 9.31
C PHE A 348 -1.75 3.01 8.07
N LEU A 349 -2.01 1.72 8.27
CA LEU A 349 -2.31 0.78 7.19
C LEU A 349 -3.78 0.88 6.77
N GLY A 350 -3.99 0.77 5.46
CA GLY A 350 -5.29 0.53 4.82
C GLY A 350 -5.26 -0.78 4.05
N GLN A 351 -6.45 -1.27 3.67
CA GLN A 351 -6.61 -2.33 2.69
C GLN A 351 -7.61 -1.88 1.63
N ASP A 352 -7.26 -2.02 0.35
CA ASP A 352 -8.17 -1.70 -0.75
C ASP A 352 -7.80 -2.50 -2.02
N THR A 353 -8.47 -2.21 -3.13
CA THR A 353 -8.05 -2.64 -4.47
C THR A 353 -6.97 -1.69 -4.97
N ILE A 354 -5.77 -2.22 -5.20
CA ILE A 354 -4.66 -1.51 -5.84
C ILE A 354 -4.61 -1.96 -7.28
N THR A 355 -4.67 -1.02 -8.21
CA THR A 355 -4.61 -1.31 -9.65
C THR A 355 -3.31 -0.74 -10.19
N PHE A 356 -2.48 -1.59 -10.76
CA PHE A 356 -1.38 -1.12 -11.60
C PHE A 356 -1.99 -0.53 -12.89
N GLY A 357 -1.58 0.67 -13.28
CA GLY A 357 -2.12 1.40 -14.43
C GLY A 357 -3.08 2.52 -14.03
N GLY A 358 -2.98 3.64 -14.74
CA GLY A 358 -3.81 4.83 -14.57
C GLY A 358 -5.24 4.66 -15.10
N ILE A 359 -6.07 5.69 -14.91
CA ILE A 359 -7.43 5.72 -15.46
C ILE A 359 -7.35 5.85 -16.99
N GLY A 360 -7.91 4.88 -17.71
CA GLY A 360 -7.87 4.83 -19.18
C GLY A 360 -6.62 4.17 -19.79
N GLU A 361 -5.71 3.67 -18.96
CA GLU A 361 -4.57 2.83 -19.36
C GLU A 361 -4.94 1.33 -19.29
N PRO A 362 -4.10 0.42 -19.81
CA PRO A 362 -4.17 -1.00 -19.44
C PRO A 362 -4.02 -1.17 -17.93
N GLN A 363 -4.86 -2.02 -17.32
CA GLN A 363 -4.96 -2.13 -15.86
C GLN A 363 -4.83 -3.58 -15.38
N LEU A 364 -4.08 -3.77 -14.28
CA LEU A 364 -4.03 -5.00 -13.48
C LEU A 364 -4.53 -4.70 -12.07
N ALA A 365 -5.82 -5.01 -11.81
CA ALA A 365 -6.47 -4.75 -10.53
C ALA A 365 -6.21 -5.88 -9.52
N VAL A 366 -5.69 -5.53 -8.33
CA VAL A 366 -5.29 -6.46 -7.27
C VAL A 366 -6.08 -6.16 -5.99
N PRO A 367 -7.21 -6.85 -5.77
CA PRO A 367 -8.08 -6.59 -4.62
C PRO A 367 -7.45 -7.07 -3.30
N ASN A 368 -7.99 -6.57 -2.18
CA ASN A 368 -7.58 -6.91 -0.82
C ASN A 368 -6.08 -6.65 -0.53
N THR A 369 -5.45 -5.70 -1.21
CA THR A 369 -4.03 -5.34 -1.02
C THR A 369 -3.88 -4.36 0.15
N ILE A 370 -2.90 -4.60 1.03
CA ILE A 370 -2.58 -3.72 2.15
C ILE A 370 -1.53 -2.68 1.72
N PHE A 371 -1.71 -1.43 2.12
CA PHE A 371 -0.81 -0.31 1.82
C PHE A 371 -0.75 0.70 2.97
N GLY A 372 0.26 1.57 2.98
CA GLY A 372 0.39 2.68 3.92
C GLY A 372 -0.37 3.93 3.48
N GLN A 373 -1.17 4.48 4.39
CA GLN A 373 -1.78 5.81 4.29
C GLN A 373 -0.93 6.78 5.12
N ALA A 374 -0.06 7.54 4.45
CA ALA A 374 0.94 8.38 5.11
C ALA A 374 0.33 9.67 5.66
N THR A 375 0.57 9.96 6.93
CA THR A 375 0.12 11.18 7.64
C THR A 375 1.29 12.07 8.07
N SER A 376 2.52 11.59 7.92
CA SER A 376 3.78 12.32 8.07
C SER A 376 4.76 11.87 6.99
N LEU A 377 5.49 12.81 6.40
CA LEU A 377 6.54 12.56 5.41
C LEU A 377 7.78 13.39 5.77
N ALA A 378 8.96 12.86 5.47
CA ALA A 378 10.20 13.61 5.56
C ALA A 378 10.26 14.75 4.53
N ALA A 379 10.94 15.83 4.90
CA ALA A 379 11.06 17.06 4.09
C ALA A 379 11.65 16.84 2.69
N PHE A 380 12.39 15.76 2.43
CA PHE A 380 12.92 15.47 1.09
C PHE A 380 11.84 15.06 0.08
N PHE A 381 10.63 14.68 0.54
CA PHE A 381 9.46 14.47 -0.32
C PHE A 381 8.80 15.79 -0.76
N GLU A 382 9.20 16.95 -0.21
CA GLU A 382 8.59 18.23 -0.55
C GLU A 382 8.89 18.68 -1.99
N GLY A 383 7.84 18.96 -2.76
CA GLY A 383 7.96 19.43 -4.15
C GLY A 383 8.41 18.35 -5.14
N GLN A 384 8.50 17.09 -4.69
CA GLN A 384 8.72 15.96 -5.58
C GLN A 384 7.55 15.82 -6.57
N PRO A 385 7.82 15.51 -7.85
CA PRO A 385 6.80 15.39 -8.89
C PRO A 385 5.96 14.08 -8.83
N LEU A 386 5.78 13.52 -7.63
CA LEU A 386 5.18 12.20 -7.36
C LEU A 386 4.37 12.19 -6.05
N ASP A 387 3.43 11.26 -5.96
CA ASP A 387 2.53 11.13 -4.81
C ASP A 387 3.08 10.14 -3.78
N GLY A 388 3.65 9.01 -4.22
CA GLY A 388 4.19 7.98 -3.32
C GLY A 388 5.07 6.94 -4.00
N ILE A 389 5.27 5.79 -3.34
CA ILE A 389 6.17 4.72 -3.80
C ILE A 389 5.42 3.39 -3.78
N LEU A 390 5.56 2.61 -4.86
CA LEU A 390 5.12 1.23 -4.95
C LEU A 390 6.34 0.31 -4.98
N GLY A 391 6.61 -0.34 -3.84
CA GLY A 391 7.65 -1.35 -3.72
C GLY A 391 7.35 -2.65 -4.48
N LEU A 392 8.34 -3.13 -5.23
CA LEU A 392 8.29 -4.32 -6.09
C LEU A 392 9.28 -5.44 -5.69
N ALA A 393 10.03 -5.25 -4.60
CA ALA A 393 10.91 -6.26 -4.01
C ALA A 393 10.14 -7.29 -3.15
N PHE A 394 10.86 -8.01 -2.27
CA PHE A 394 10.34 -9.17 -1.57
C PHE A 394 9.81 -8.85 -0.17
N LYS A 395 8.72 -9.54 0.21
CA LYS A 395 8.08 -9.47 1.53
C LYS A 395 9.05 -9.52 2.73
N SER A 396 10.20 -10.20 2.59
CA SER A 396 11.26 -10.28 3.60
C SER A 396 11.82 -8.93 4.06
N ILE A 397 11.80 -7.89 3.21
CA ILE A 397 12.18 -6.52 3.56
C ILE A 397 10.99 -5.56 3.68
N ALA A 398 9.75 -6.07 3.59
CA ALA A 398 8.57 -5.26 3.82
C ALA A 398 8.41 -4.96 5.31
N VAL A 399 8.23 -3.68 5.64
CA VAL A 399 7.78 -3.25 6.97
C VAL A 399 6.47 -3.97 7.31
N ASP A 400 6.36 -4.40 8.57
CA ASP A 400 5.27 -5.21 9.12
C ASP A 400 4.98 -6.53 8.38
N GLN A 401 5.93 -7.03 7.57
CA GLN A 401 5.78 -8.21 6.73
C GLN A 401 4.50 -8.12 5.87
N ILE A 402 4.23 -6.94 5.31
CA ILE A 402 3.13 -6.72 4.37
C ILE A 402 3.48 -7.40 3.04
N THR A 403 2.52 -8.11 2.44
CA THR A 403 2.70 -8.72 1.12
C THR A 403 2.74 -7.62 0.06
N PRO A 404 3.83 -7.46 -0.73
CA PRO A 404 3.92 -6.45 -1.78
C PRO A 404 2.82 -6.60 -2.85
N PRO A 405 2.33 -5.51 -3.48
CA PRO A 405 1.18 -5.57 -4.40
C PRO A 405 1.33 -6.58 -5.55
N PHE A 406 2.52 -6.68 -6.17
CA PHE A 406 2.71 -7.64 -7.28
C PHE A 406 2.77 -9.09 -6.79
N ILE A 407 3.37 -9.34 -5.61
CA ILE A 407 3.34 -10.66 -4.97
C ILE A 407 1.89 -11.03 -4.59
N ASN A 408 1.07 -10.06 -4.20
CA ASN A 408 -0.36 -10.29 -3.97
C ASN A 408 -1.11 -10.66 -5.27
N ALA A 409 -0.76 -10.05 -6.41
CA ALA A 409 -1.30 -10.41 -7.72
C ALA A 409 -0.96 -11.86 -8.12
N ILE A 410 0.30 -12.28 -7.90
CA ILE A 410 0.75 -13.65 -8.12
C ILE A 410 -0.02 -14.64 -7.23
N ASN A 411 -0.13 -14.34 -5.92
CA ASN A 411 -0.84 -15.20 -4.97
C ASN A 411 -2.34 -15.36 -5.30
N GLN A 412 -2.93 -14.39 -5.99
CA GLN A 412 -4.32 -14.41 -6.46
C GLN A 412 -4.48 -14.99 -7.88
N ASN A 413 -3.38 -15.45 -8.52
CA ASN A 413 -3.34 -15.95 -9.90
C ASN A 413 -3.89 -14.95 -10.94
N LEU A 414 -3.58 -13.66 -10.76
CA LEU A 414 -4.05 -12.58 -11.64
C LEU A 414 -3.12 -12.32 -12.84
N VAL A 415 -2.07 -13.13 -13.00
CA VAL A 415 -1.03 -13.00 -14.03
C VAL A 415 -0.57 -14.39 -14.49
N ASP A 416 -0.23 -14.53 -15.78
CA ASP A 416 0.09 -15.84 -16.37
C ASP A 416 1.44 -16.40 -15.91
N LEU A 417 2.43 -15.51 -15.81
CA LEU A 417 3.76 -15.81 -15.29
C LEU A 417 4.02 -14.96 -14.04
N PRO A 418 4.70 -15.51 -13.01
CA PRO A 418 5.07 -14.76 -11.80
C PRO A 418 6.29 -13.87 -12.05
N VAL A 419 6.23 -13.06 -13.11
CA VAL A 419 7.33 -12.21 -13.61
C VAL A 419 6.82 -10.84 -14.01
N PHE A 420 7.70 -9.85 -13.99
CA PHE A 420 7.50 -8.60 -14.73
C PHE A 420 8.76 -8.21 -15.50
N THR A 421 8.60 -7.56 -16.64
CA THR A 421 9.70 -7.05 -17.46
C THR A 421 9.69 -5.54 -17.47
N VAL A 422 10.87 -4.94 -17.25
CA VAL A 422 11.06 -3.48 -17.30
C VAL A 422 11.88 -3.12 -18.53
N PHE A 423 11.35 -2.19 -19.31
CA PHE A 423 12.02 -1.51 -20.41
C PHE A 423 11.95 -0.01 -20.15
N LEU A 424 13.09 0.68 -20.15
CA LEU A 424 13.18 2.14 -20.00
C LEU A 424 13.62 2.79 -21.31
N GLU A 425 12.90 3.83 -21.73
CA GLU A 425 13.20 4.61 -22.94
C GLU A 425 14.28 5.67 -22.68
N HIS A 426 15.15 5.88 -23.67
CA HIS A 426 16.19 6.89 -23.66
C HIS A 426 15.64 8.24 -24.17
N GLU A 427 14.98 8.99 -23.29
CA GLU A 427 14.31 10.25 -23.65
C GLU A 427 15.13 11.53 -23.35
N GLY A 428 16.34 11.40 -22.81
CA GLY A 428 17.17 12.54 -22.41
C GLY A 428 16.50 13.45 -21.38
N ASP A 429 16.51 14.77 -21.64
CA ASP A 429 15.95 15.82 -20.78
C ASP A 429 14.44 16.04 -20.94
N GLN A 430 13.74 15.19 -21.70
CA GLN A 430 12.30 15.34 -21.89
C GLN A 430 11.52 15.10 -20.58
N ASN A 431 10.37 15.77 -20.47
CA ASN A 431 9.50 15.76 -19.30
C ASN A 431 8.04 15.62 -19.73
N GLY A 432 7.30 14.71 -19.09
CA GLY A 432 5.90 14.41 -19.40
C GLY A 432 5.70 13.52 -20.63
N VAL A 433 6.76 12.88 -21.13
CA VAL A 433 6.71 11.95 -22.28
C VAL A 433 6.65 10.50 -21.82
N LYS A 434 6.39 9.57 -22.75
CA LYS A 434 6.51 8.13 -22.50
C LYS A 434 7.95 7.82 -22.09
N GLY A 435 8.16 7.06 -21.02
CA GLY A 435 9.49 6.76 -20.47
C GLY A 435 9.86 5.27 -20.50
N GLY A 436 9.08 4.43 -21.17
CA GLY A 436 9.22 2.97 -21.10
C GLY A 436 7.92 2.24 -20.79
N ILE A 437 8.05 0.95 -20.49
CA ILE A 437 6.95 0.01 -20.25
C ILE A 437 7.32 -0.96 -19.13
N TYR A 438 6.37 -1.21 -18.22
CA TYR A 438 6.37 -2.39 -17.35
C TYR A 438 5.39 -3.41 -17.92
N THR A 439 5.89 -4.60 -18.25
CA THR A 439 5.06 -5.75 -18.67
C THR A 439 4.88 -6.68 -17.49
N TYR A 440 3.72 -6.62 -16.83
CA TYR A 440 3.36 -7.52 -15.73
C TYR A 440 2.78 -8.82 -16.29
N GLY A 441 3.15 -9.95 -15.68
CA GLY A 441 2.64 -11.28 -16.06
C GLY A 441 3.31 -11.93 -17.26
N GLY A 442 4.30 -11.28 -17.88
CA GLY A 442 4.92 -11.75 -19.11
C GLY A 442 6.32 -11.20 -19.38
N ILE A 443 6.95 -11.73 -20.42
CA ILE A 443 8.19 -11.20 -20.99
C ILE A 443 7.81 -10.24 -22.12
N ASP A 444 8.35 -9.02 -22.09
CA ASP A 444 8.16 -8.06 -23.18
C ASP A 444 8.93 -8.53 -24.43
N THR A 445 8.21 -8.97 -25.46
CA THR A 445 8.79 -9.39 -26.75
C THR A 445 8.74 -8.30 -27.83
N THR A 446 8.20 -7.12 -27.48
CA THR A 446 8.06 -5.97 -28.38
C THR A 446 9.25 -5.03 -28.26
N ASN A 447 9.64 -4.69 -27.03
CA ASN A 447 10.71 -3.74 -26.75
C ASN A 447 12.06 -4.41 -26.42
N CYS A 448 12.06 -5.73 -26.20
CA CYS A 448 13.22 -6.48 -25.74
C CYS A 448 13.52 -7.68 -26.65
N GLY A 449 14.80 -7.92 -26.91
CA GLY A 449 15.25 -9.10 -27.66
C GLY A 449 15.19 -10.38 -26.82
N PRO A 450 15.73 -11.49 -27.34
CA PRO A 450 15.87 -12.73 -26.57
C PRO A 450 16.64 -12.52 -25.26
N VAL A 451 16.23 -13.21 -24.20
CA VAL A 451 16.94 -13.20 -22.91
C VAL A 451 18.32 -13.82 -23.09
N ILE A 452 19.35 -13.05 -22.73
CA ILE A 452 20.78 -13.39 -22.89
C ILE A 452 21.17 -14.45 -21.84
N ALA A 453 20.79 -14.21 -20.58
CA ALA A 453 20.97 -15.15 -19.48
C ALA A 453 20.02 -14.80 -18.32
N TYR A 454 19.70 -15.81 -17.51
CA TYR A 454 19.16 -15.62 -16.16
C TYR A 454 20.26 -15.81 -15.11
N GLN A 455 20.16 -15.08 -14.00
CA GLN A 455 20.97 -15.26 -12.79
C GLN A 455 20.05 -15.58 -11.61
N PRO A 456 20.31 -16.65 -10.84
CA PRO A 456 19.58 -16.90 -9.60
C PRO A 456 19.85 -15.78 -8.60
N LEU A 457 18.85 -15.41 -7.82
CA LEU A 457 19.04 -14.45 -6.74
C LEU A 457 19.90 -15.08 -5.64
N SER A 458 20.87 -14.33 -5.13
CA SER A 458 21.68 -14.72 -3.98
C SER A 458 20.98 -14.46 -2.64
N SER A 459 19.95 -13.60 -2.65
CA SER A 459 19.02 -13.36 -1.56
C SER A 459 17.72 -12.79 -2.13
N ALA A 460 16.58 -13.43 -1.83
CA ALA A 460 15.25 -12.89 -2.13
C ALA A 460 14.83 -11.84 -1.07
N THR A 461 15.62 -10.78 -0.98
CA THR A 461 15.35 -9.57 -0.19
C THR A 461 15.11 -8.40 -1.15
N TYR A 462 16.11 -8.18 -2.01
CA TYR A 462 16.03 -7.40 -3.24
C TYR A 462 16.17 -8.35 -4.43
N TYR A 463 16.21 -7.83 -5.66
CA TYR A 463 16.70 -8.59 -6.81
C TYR A 463 18.23 -8.63 -6.82
N GLN A 464 18.78 -9.26 -5.77
CA GLN A 464 20.20 -9.37 -5.50
C GLN A 464 20.82 -10.59 -6.19
N PHE A 465 21.91 -10.41 -6.93
CA PHE A 465 22.66 -11.47 -7.60
C PHE A 465 24.16 -11.16 -7.57
N LYS A 466 24.98 -12.05 -8.16
CA LYS A 466 26.44 -11.92 -8.16
C LYS A 466 26.96 -11.30 -9.48
N MET A 467 27.69 -10.20 -9.36
CA MET A 467 28.53 -9.63 -10.42
C MET A 467 29.98 -10.06 -10.20
N SER A 468 30.71 -10.37 -11.28
CA SER A 468 32.10 -10.86 -11.23
C SER A 468 33.12 -9.74 -11.44
N ALA A 469 32.83 -8.77 -12.31
CA ALA A 469 33.72 -7.64 -12.59
C ALA A 469 32.94 -6.40 -13.06
N ILE A 470 33.54 -5.23 -12.87
CA ILE A 470 33.09 -3.96 -13.47
C ILE A 470 34.30 -3.13 -13.89
N GLY A 471 34.16 -2.31 -14.95
CA GLY A 471 35.22 -1.42 -15.42
C GLY A 471 34.77 -0.43 -16.49
N SER A 472 35.65 0.51 -16.83
CA SER A 472 35.54 1.38 -18.01
C SER A 472 36.92 1.94 -18.35
N GLY A 473 37.15 2.24 -19.63
CA GLY A 473 38.44 2.72 -20.11
C GLY A 473 39.59 1.75 -19.78
N SER A 474 40.62 2.25 -19.10
CA SER A 474 41.75 1.46 -18.62
C SER A 474 41.51 0.74 -17.28
N TYR A 475 40.43 1.06 -16.56
CA TYR A 475 40.15 0.51 -15.23
C TYR A 475 39.27 -0.73 -15.31
N ARG A 476 39.68 -1.79 -14.61
CA ARG A 476 38.86 -2.99 -14.40
C ARG A 476 39.09 -3.53 -12.99
N SER A 477 38.00 -3.87 -12.31
CA SER A 477 38.04 -4.53 -11.01
C SER A 477 37.22 -5.82 -11.06
N SER A 478 37.84 -6.94 -10.70
CA SER A 478 37.27 -8.30 -10.78
C SER A 478 37.20 -9.00 -9.42
N LYS A 479 36.95 -8.23 -8.35
CA LYS A 479 36.85 -8.79 -6.99
C LYS A 479 35.57 -9.60 -6.77
N GLY A 480 34.54 -9.33 -7.56
CA GLY A 480 33.21 -9.91 -7.44
C GLY A 480 32.43 -9.34 -6.26
N TRP A 481 31.12 -9.12 -6.44
CA TRP A 481 30.26 -8.50 -5.45
C TRP A 481 28.84 -9.05 -5.51
N GLN A 482 28.11 -8.89 -4.40
CA GLN A 482 26.65 -8.86 -4.45
C GLN A 482 26.21 -7.50 -4.99
N VAL A 483 25.26 -7.53 -5.91
CA VAL A 483 24.69 -6.38 -6.61
C VAL A 483 23.18 -6.54 -6.66
N ILE A 484 22.44 -5.43 -6.65
CA ILE A 484 21.00 -5.42 -6.94
C ILE A 484 20.73 -4.77 -8.30
N SER A 485 19.71 -5.25 -9.00
CA SER A 485 19.08 -4.46 -10.06
C SER A 485 18.00 -3.60 -9.43
N ASP A 486 18.02 -2.29 -9.66
CA ASP A 486 17.10 -1.38 -9.00
C ASP A 486 16.51 -0.29 -9.90
N THR A 487 15.18 -0.27 -10.02
CA THR A 487 14.38 0.75 -10.73
C THR A 487 14.06 1.98 -9.88
N GLY A 488 14.32 1.97 -8.56
CA GLY A 488 14.23 3.15 -7.70
C GLY A 488 15.53 3.94 -7.57
N THR A 489 16.57 3.57 -8.33
CA THR A 489 17.88 4.21 -8.34
C THR A 489 18.25 4.62 -9.77
N SER A 490 18.39 5.93 -10.03
CA SER A 490 18.55 6.46 -11.39
C SER A 490 19.99 6.44 -11.93
N LEU A 491 20.96 5.98 -11.13
CA LEU A 491 22.41 5.97 -11.40
C LEU A 491 23.03 4.61 -11.01
N ILE A 492 24.27 4.32 -11.43
CA ILE A 492 25.00 3.12 -10.95
C ILE A 492 25.65 3.41 -9.60
N GLY A 493 25.21 2.74 -8.53
CA GLY A 493 25.80 2.87 -7.20
C GLY A 493 26.95 1.89 -6.98
N GLY A 494 28.06 2.33 -6.36
CA GLY A 494 29.14 1.42 -5.95
C GLY A 494 30.03 1.94 -4.83
N PRO A 495 31.02 1.16 -4.34
CA PRO A 495 31.88 1.57 -3.24
C PRO A 495 32.92 2.58 -3.74
N LYS A 496 33.10 3.67 -2.98
CA LYS A 496 33.87 4.87 -3.38
C LYS A 496 35.20 4.60 -4.09
N ALA A 497 36.01 3.66 -3.61
CA ALA A 497 37.32 3.35 -4.19
C ALA A 497 37.26 2.76 -5.62
N PHE A 498 36.22 1.99 -5.95
CA PHE A 498 36.03 1.43 -7.29
C PHE A 498 35.35 2.42 -8.23
N VAL A 499 34.36 3.16 -7.71
CA VAL A 499 33.69 4.24 -8.43
C VAL A 499 34.69 5.33 -8.86
N GLN A 500 35.57 5.75 -7.95
CA GLN A 500 36.64 6.70 -8.26
C GLN A 500 37.56 6.17 -9.37
N GLY A 501 37.99 4.91 -9.30
CA GLY A 501 38.86 4.31 -10.33
C GLY A 501 38.20 4.23 -11.71
N ILE A 502 36.89 4.02 -11.78
CA ILE A 502 36.12 4.10 -13.03
C ILE A 502 36.06 5.55 -13.52
N ALA A 503 35.74 6.52 -12.64
CA ALA A 503 35.65 7.93 -12.97
C ALA A 503 37.00 8.49 -13.50
N ASP A 504 38.10 8.19 -12.82
CA ASP A 504 39.45 8.59 -13.21
C ASP A 504 39.82 8.07 -14.61
N ALA A 505 39.50 6.80 -14.90
CA ALA A 505 39.81 6.15 -16.17
C ALA A 505 39.00 6.69 -17.37
N VAL A 506 37.90 7.42 -17.10
CA VAL A 506 37.09 8.09 -18.13
C VAL A 506 37.21 9.62 -18.11
N GLY A 507 38.01 10.19 -17.19
CA GLY A 507 38.20 11.63 -17.03
C GLY A 507 37.03 12.37 -16.38
N ALA A 508 36.16 11.67 -15.65
CA ALA A 508 35.07 12.29 -14.89
C ALA A 508 35.59 12.79 -13.52
N THR A 509 35.10 13.94 -13.06
CA THR A 509 35.59 14.62 -11.85
C THR A 509 34.48 14.81 -10.83
N TRP A 510 34.77 14.59 -9.55
CA TRP A 510 33.79 14.76 -8.48
C TRP A 510 33.50 16.24 -8.21
N ARG A 511 32.22 16.59 -8.08
CA ARG A 511 31.75 17.93 -7.72
C ARG A 511 31.12 17.90 -6.32
N ASP A 512 31.87 18.36 -5.32
CA ASP A 512 31.45 18.36 -3.91
C ASP A 512 30.23 19.24 -3.60
N ASP A 513 29.91 20.20 -4.45
CA ASP A 513 28.69 21.01 -4.39
C ASP A 513 27.47 20.26 -4.95
N TYR A 514 27.64 19.50 -6.04
CA TYR A 514 26.54 18.78 -6.69
C TYR A 514 26.33 17.33 -6.22
N GLY A 515 27.36 16.67 -5.69
CA GLY A 515 27.26 15.28 -5.18
C GLY A 515 27.33 14.20 -6.24
N VAL A 516 27.91 14.53 -7.39
CA VAL A 516 28.00 13.67 -8.58
C VAL A 516 29.37 13.77 -9.24
N TYR A 517 29.71 12.78 -10.06
CA TYR A 517 30.78 12.92 -11.03
C TYR A 517 30.29 13.68 -12.26
N ILE A 518 31.07 14.66 -12.70
CA ILE A 518 30.81 15.48 -13.87
C ILE A 518 31.84 15.19 -14.97
N ILE A 519 31.37 15.15 -16.20
CA ILE A 519 32.15 14.89 -17.42
C ILE A 519 31.64 15.80 -18.56
N PRO A 520 32.46 16.20 -19.55
CA PRO A 520 31.94 16.91 -20.73
C PRO A 520 30.87 16.09 -21.46
N CYS A 521 29.76 16.72 -21.85
CA CYS A 521 28.63 16.03 -22.49
C CYS A 521 28.98 15.35 -23.82
N ASN A 522 30.07 15.76 -24.48
CA ASN A 522 30.59 15.18 -25.72
C ASN A 522 31.72 14.15 -25.49
N ALA A 523 31.98 13.75 -24.25
CA ALA A 523 33.04 12.80 -23.91
C ALA A 523 32.75 11.41 -24.52
N LYS A 524 33.82 10.76 -24.99
CA LYS A 524 33.75 9.45 -25.67
C LYS A 524 34.26 8.34 -24.76
N ILE A 525 33.46 8.02 -23.76
CA ILE A 525 33.73 6.94 -22.81
C ILE A 525 33.07 5.69 -23.38
N ASN A 526 33.84 4.83 -24.06
CA ASN A 526 33.28 3.80 -24.97
C ASN A 526 32.07 3.08 -24.37
N THR A 527 32.29 2.42 -23.23
CA THR A 527 31.30 1.63 -22.51
C THR A 527 31.64 1.57 -21.02
N VAL A 528 30.63 1.38 -20.16
CA VAL A 528 30.84 0.80 -18.82
C VAL A 528 30.53 -0.70 -18.91
N ASP A 529 31.51 -1.53 -18.57
CA ASP A 529 31.48 -2.97 -18.77
C ASP A 529 31.21 -3.69 -17.45
N ILE A 530 30.15 -4.50 -17.42
CA ILE A 530 29.71 -5.28 -16.27
C ILE A 530 29.75 -6.77 -16.64
N THR A 531 30.50 -7.57 -15.88
CA THR A 531 30.59 -9.03 -16.09
C THR A 531 29.69 -9.76 -15.10
N ILE A 532 28.64 -10.43 -15.59
CA ILE A 532 27.66 -11.19 -14.79
C ILE A 532 27.56 -12.61 -15.36
N GLY A 533 27.77 -13.61 -14.50
CA GLY A 533 27.92 -14.99 -14.95
C GLY A 533 29.07 -15.13 -15.96
N ALA A 534 28.78 -15.69 -17.13
CA ALA A 534 29.71 -15.82 -18.26
C ALA A 534 29.62 -14.68 -19.29
N GLN A 535 28.77 -13.68 -19.06
CA GLN A 535 28.44 -12.63 -20.04
C GLN A 535 29.04 -11.28 -19.64
N VAL A 536 29.40 -10.48 -20.64
CA VAL A 536 29.77 -9.07 -20.47
C VAL A 536 28.64 -8.20 -21.03
N TYR A 537 28.10 -7.35 -20.17
CA TYR A 537 27.07 -6.38 -20.47
C TYR A 537 27.74 -5.02 -20.60
N ASN A 538 27.70 -4.45 -21.80
CA ASN A 538 28.29 -3.17 -22.13
C ASN A 538 27.20 -2.10 -22.10
N ILE A 539 27.33 -1.10 -21.22
CA ILE A 539 26.46 0.08 -21.20
C ILE A 539 27.11 1.15 -22.07
N ASP A 540 26.41 1.61 -23.12
CA ASP A 540 26.92 2.64 -24.03
C ASP A 540 26.97 4.02 -23.36
N SER A 541 27.84 4.91 -23.88
CA SER A 541 28.04 6.26 -23.34
C SER A 541 26.75 7.08 -23.20
N SER A 542 25.79 6.91 -24.12
CA SER A 542 24.48 7.58 -24.07
C SER A 542 23.73 7.29 -22.77
N ASN A 543 23.79 6.05 -22.26
CA ASN A 543 23.11 5.68 -21.03
C ASN A 543 23.85 6.10 -19.76
N THR A 544 25.15 6.44 -19.87
CA THR A 544 26.01 6.84 -18.74
C THR A 544 26.40 8.32 -18.69
N ILE A 545 26.08 9.12 -19.71
CA ILE A 545 26.32 10.57 -19.74
C ILE A 545 24.95 11.24 -19.80
N ILE A 546 24.48 11.76 -18.66
CA ILE A 546 23.15 12.33 -18.48
C ILE A 546 23.28 13.85 -18.33
N PRO A 547 22.43 14.68 -18.97
CA PRO A 547 22.56 16.13 -18.83
C PRO A 547 22.29 16.62 -17.40
N LEU A 548 23.01 17.69 -17.03
CA LEU A 548 22.99 18.26 -15.69
C LEU A 548 21.77 19.16 -15.41
N GLY A 549 21.03 19.54 -16.46
CA GLY A 549 19.86 20.43 -16.38
C GLY A 549 20.17 21.93 -16.26
N ASP A 550 21.45 22.32 -16.13
CA ASP A 550 21.89 23.72 -16.02
C ASP A 550 22.17 24.40 -17.37
N GLY A 551 22.04 23.67 -18.48
CA GLY A 551 22.37 24.16 -19.82
C GLY A 551 23.87 24.31 -20.11
N SER A 552 24.74 23.82 -19.22
CA SER A 552 26.19 23.82 -19.44
C SER A 552 26.62 22.71 -20.40
N SER A 553 27.89 22.75 -20.83
CA SER A 553 28.53 21.67 -21.58
C SER A 553 28.96 20.47 -20.72
N ASN A 554 28.58 20.47 -19.44
CA ASN A 554 28.90 19.45 -18.45
C ASN A 554 27.68 18.56 -18.18
N CYS A 555 27.92 17.26 -18.12
CA CYS A 555 26.94 16.22 -17.88
C CYS A 555 27.32 15.42 -16.64
N ILE A 556 26.34 14.79 -16.01
CA ILE A 556 26.53 13.78 -14.97
C ILE A 556 27.09 12.51 -15.62
N PHE A 557 28.23 12.04 -15.13
CA PHE A 557 28.64 10.66 -15.36
C PHE A 557 27.86 9.78 -14.39
N ALA A 558 27.04 8.86 -14.90
CA ALA A 558 25.94 8.22 -14.18
C ALA A 558 26.37 7.10 -13.21
N ILE A 559 27.37 7.39 -12.37
CA ILE A 559 27.87 6.54 -11.31
C ILE A 559 27.99 7.37 -10.02
N PHE A 560 27.68 6.79 -8.87
CA PHE A 560 27.82 7.48 -7.58
C PHE A 560 28.45 6.59 -6.50
N PRO A 561 29.21 7.19 -5.56
CA PRO A 561 29.83 6.46 -4.47
C PRO A 561 28.87 6.34 -3.29
N PHE A 562 28.68 5.15 -2.74
CA PHE A 562 28.01 4.93 -1.46
C PHE A 562 28.81 3.98 -0.55
N SER A 563 28.37 3.83 0.70
CA SER A 563 28.94 2.91 1.69
C SER A 563 27.86 1.93 2.15
N SER A 564 28.04 0.63 1.89
CA SER A 564 27.02 -0.40 2.14
C SER A 564 27.00 -0.92 3.59
N GLY A 565 27.50 -0.16 4.57
CA GLY A 565 27.50 -0.51 6.00
C GLY A 565 28.23 -1.82 6.41
N GLY A 566 28.87 -2.51 5.47
CA GLY A 566 29.49 -3.83 5.66
C GLY A 566 28.56 -5.03 5.43
N PHE A 567 27.24 -4.88 5.62
CA PHE A 567 26.24 -5.94 5.44
C PHE A 567 25.18 -5.54 4.41
N GLY A 568 25.39 -5.90 3.14
CA GLY A 568 24.46 -5.62 2.05
C GLY A 568 25.09 -5.73 0.66
N PRO A 569 24.30 -5.52 -0.42
CA PRO A 569 24.85 -5.41 -1.76
C PRO A 569 25.83 -4.24 -1.83
N SER A 570 26.98 -4.45 -2.48
CA SER A 570 28.01 -3.41 -2.62
C SER A 570 27.80 -2.54 -3.87
N TRP A 571 26.89 -2.93 -4.76
CA TRP A 571 26.60 -2.26 -6.02
C TRP A 571 25.10 -2.22 -6.31
N ILE A 572 24.68 -1.22 -7.08
CA ILE A 572 23.32 -1.03 -7.57
C ILE A 572 23.37 -0.77 -9.07
N LEU A 573 22.64 -1.55 -9.86
CA LEU A 573 22.45 -1.32 -11.29
C LEU A 573 21.12 -0.60 -11.49
N GLY A 574 21.21 0.73 -11.53
CA GLY A 574 20.13 1.65 -11.82
C GLY A 574 19.83 1.83 -13.31
N ASP A 575 19.05 2.87 -13.64
CA ASP A 575 18.58 3.17 -15.00
C ASP A 575 19.61 3.02 -16.14
N PRO A 576 20.90 3.40 -16.01
CA PRO A 576 21.86 3.25 -17.10
C PRO A 576 21.94 1.81 -17.63
N PHE A 577 21.83 0.83 -16.72
CA PHE A 577 21.81 -0.59 -17.08
C PHE A 577 20.45 -1.01 -17.64
N ILE A 578 19.35 -0.53 -17.05
CA ILE A 578 17.96 -0.92 -17.38
C ILE A 578 17.48 -0.30 -18.71
N ARG A 579 18.01 0.86 -19.11
CA ARG A 579 17.83 1.41 -20.48
C ARG A 579 18.55 0.57 -21.53
N GLN A 580 19.78 0.11 -21.22
CA GLN A 580 20.59 -0.68 -22.15
C GLN A 580 20.06 -2.12 -22.30
N TYR A 581 19.61 -2.71 -21.20
CA TYR A 581 19.11 -4.08 -21.12
C TYR A 581 17.77 -4.10 -20.40
N CYS A 582 16.74 -4.67 -21.03
CA CYS A 582 15.51 -4.95 -20.33
C CYS A 582 15.76 -5.98 -19.23
N ASN A 583 15.19 -5.73 -18.05
CA ASN A 583 15.35 -6.60 -16.89
C ASN A 583 14.05 -7.38 -16.66
N ILE A 584 14.17 -8.70 -16.64
CA ILE A 584 13.08 -9.65 -16.40
C ILE A 584 13.17 -10.10 -14.95
N TYR A 585 12.27 -9.61 -14.11
CA TYR A 585 12.19 -9.87 -12.69
C TYR A 585 11.30 -11.09 -12.46
N ASP A 586 11.90 -12.26 -12.25
CA ASP A 586 11.19 -13.54 -12.08
C ASP A 586 11.06 -13.87 -10.59
N VAL A 587 9.92 -13.48 -10.03
CA VAL A 587 9.57 -13.61 -8.61
C VAL A 587 9.36 -15.08 -8.25
N GLY A 588 8.66 -15.82 -9.12
CA GLY A 588 8.27 -17.21 -8.86
C GLY A 588 9.44 -18.19 -8.77
N THR A 589 10.50 -17.98 -9.55
CA THR A 589 11.71 -18.82 -9.51
C THR A 589 12.93 -18.10 -8.90
N GLN A 590 12.73 -16.90 -8.36
CA GLN A 590 13.75 -16.09 -7.68
C GLN A 590 15.03 -15.93 -8.51
N ARG A 591 14.88 -15.31 -9.68
CA ARG A 591 15.99 -15.00 -10.60
C ARG A 591 15.74 -13.67 -11.32
N VAL A 592 16.80 -13.11 -11.89
CA VAL A 592 16.71 -11.95 -12.81
C VAL A 592 17.25 -12.35 -14.18
N GLY A 593 16.56 -11.96 -15.24
CA GLY A 593 16.97 -12.16 -16.64
C GLY A 593 17.33 -10.83 -17.28
N PHE A 594 18.26 -10.87 -18.25
CA PHE A 594 18.68 -9.68 -19.00
C PHE A 594 18.47 -9.91 -20.49
N ALA A 595 17.74 -9.01 -21.15
CA ALA A 595 17.54 -9.01 -22.59
C ALA A 595 18.07 -7.71 -23.19
N LYS A 596 18.57 -7.72 -24.43
CA LYS A 596 19.00 -6.47 -25.07
C LYS A 596 17.78 -5.61 -25.40
N SER A 597 17.81 -4.34 -25.03
CA SER A 597 16.79 -3.36 -25.44
C SER A 597 16.79 -3.19 -26.97
N LEU A 598 15.61 -3.16 -27.58
CA LEU A 598 15.43 -3.01 -29.04
C LEU A 598 15.28 -1.54 -29.48
N GLN A 599 15.36 -0.58 -28.55
CA GLN A 599 15.30 0.84 -28.90
C GLN A 599 16.41 1.23 -29.88
N SER A 600 16.08 2.11 -30.84
CA SER A 600 17.06 2.70 -31.75
C SER A 600 18.06 3.57 -30.98
N LYS A 601 19.34 3.48 -31.35
CA LYS A 601 20.41 4.34 -30.81
C LYS A 601 20.33 5.77 -31.32
#